data_AF-A0A0C3H215-F1
#
_entry.id   AF-A0A0C3H215-F1
#
_cell.length_a   1.000
_cell.length_b   1.000
_cell.length_c   1.000
_cell.angle_alpha   90.00
_cell.angle_beta   90.00
_cell.angle_gamma   90.00
#
_symmetry.space_group_name_H-M   'P 1'
#
loop_
_entity.id
_entity.type
_entity.pdbx_description
1 polymer ?
#
loop_
_entity_poly.entity_id
_entity_poly.type
_entity_poly.pdbx_seq_one_letter_code
_entity_poly.pdbx_strand_id
1 'polypeptide(L)'
;MSMSNPNTNSGQAHRTIFLFCDYSNHSEKGNKIQVQFEDGANTTVDLVIGCDGIHSAIRDKFVADEPSYSGQVAFRGLVPIKELESRWPLESYSASWLGKDKHFLVFPTSQNKTLNVVAFISVNGEDLGSLKESWSVTGQLSEVIKHFADFDEPVQNIISLLSRAPSKWVLNDRNPIENWVFMNGKIVLMGDAAHAMLPHQGETFCQSNLRILIDHQVSAQVRPLKMAISWVV
;
A
#
# COMPACT_ATOMS: atom_id res chain seq x y z
N MET A 1 -64.56 -19.81 13.79
CA MET A 1 -64.43 -18.79 12.72
C MET A 1 -63.22 -17.92 13.03
N SER A 2 -62.54 -17.48 11.97
CA SER A 2 -61.32 -16.65 11.94
C SER A 2 -59.99 -17.40 11.88
N MET A 3 -59.46 -17.43 10.65
CA MET A 3 -58.12 -17.77 10.22
C MET A 3 -57.08 -16.69 10.59
N SER A 4 -55.81 -17.01 10.32
CA SER A 4 -54.62 -16.16 10.02
C SER A 4 -53.46 -16.36 11.01
N ASN A 5 -52.19 -16.50 10.64
CA ASN A 5 -51.44 -16.74 9.39
C ASN A 5 -49.99 -17.07 9.85
N PRO A 6 -49.28 -18.09 9.34
CA PRO A 6 -47.90 -18.36 9.74
C PRO A 6 -46.94 -17.50 8.93
N ASN A 7 -46.29 -16.51 9.55
CA ASN A 7 -45.12 -15.85 8.98
C ASN A 7 -44.36 -15.06 10.06
N THR A 8 -43.64 -15.78 10.91
CA THR A 8 -42.50 -15.20 11.63
C THR A 8 -41.27 -15.44 10.75
N ASN A 9 -41.06 -14.55 9.78
CA ASN A 9 -39.82 -14.47 9.02
C ASN A 9 -38.67 -14.19 10.00
N SER A 10 -37.83 -15.20 10.18
CA SER A 10 -36.57 -15.12 10.90
C SER A 10 -35.66 -14.09 10.22
N GLY A 11 -35.18 -13.14 11.00
CA GLY A 11 -34.32 -12.06 10.52
C GLY A 11 -33.04 -12.59 9.87
N GLN A 12 -32.89 -12.35 8.56
CA GLN A 12 -31.64 -12.56 7.85
C GLN A 12 -30.64 -11.48 8.24
N ALA A 13 -29.78 -11.78 9.20
CA ALA A 13 -28.55 -11.05 9.43
C ALA A 13 -27.58 -11.36 8.28
N HIS A 14 -27.50 -10.47 7.29
CA HIS A 14 -26.55 -10.59 6.18
C HIS A 14 -25.84 -9.26 5.97
N ARG A 15 -24.64 -9.14 6.54
CA ARG A 15 -23.61 -8.20 6.09
C ARG A 15 -22.26 -8.77 6.43
N THR A 16 -21.77 -9.71 5.61
CA THR A 16 -20.38 -10.17 5.73
C THR A 16 -19.56 -9.44 4.67
N ILE A 17 -18.66 -8.57 5.14
CA ILE A 17 -17.68 -7.85 4.33
C ILE A 17 -16.35 -8.58 4.53
N PHE A 18 -15.67 -8.92 3.44
CA PHE A 18 -14.34 -9.52 3.50
C PHE A 18 -13.32 -8.64 2.76
N LEU A 19 -12.16 -8.49 3.40
CA LEU A 19 -10.93 -7.91 2.86
C LEU A 19 -10.06 -9.09 2.44
N PHE A 20 -9.73 -9.20 1.15
CA PHE A 20 -9.00 -10.36 0.64
C PHE A 20 -7.51 -10.05 0.47
N CYS A 21 -6.68 -11.00 0.89
CA CYS A 21 -5.29 -11.17 0.45
C CYS A 21 -5.14 -12.42 -0.44
N ASP A 22 -6.01 -13.43 -0.30
CA ASP A 22 -5.87 -14.76 -0.94
C ASP A 22 -7.05 -15.08 -1.89
N TYR A 23 -7.43 -14.10 -2.71
CA TYR A 23 -8.56 -14.19 -3.65
C TYR A 23 -8.16 -14.93 -4.94
N SER A 24 -8.92 -15.95 -5.35
CA SER A 24 -8.67 -16.66 -6.61
C SER A 24 -9.72 -16.37 -7.69
N ASN A 25 -11.00 -16.44 -7.33
CA ASN A 25 -12.10 -16.24 -8.28
C ASN A 25 -13.42 -15.82 -7.62
N HIS A 26 -14.39 -15.40 -8.43
CA HIS A 26 -15.74 -15.09 -7.98
C HIS A 26 -16.80 -15.55 -8.99
N SER A 27 -18.04 -15.72 -8.51
CA SER A 27 -19.22 -15.90 -9.35
C SER A 27 -20.45 -15.28 -8.72
N GLU A 28 -21.44 -14.92 -9.53
CA GLU A 28 -22.73 -14.45 -9.02
C GLU A 28 -23.60 -15.62 -8.56
N LYS A 29 -24.17 -15.49 -7.36
CA LYS A 29 -25.13 -16.44 -6.80
C LYS A 29 -26.37 -15.70 -6.30
N GLY A 30 -27.31 -15.46 -7.21
CA GLY A 30 -28.46 -14.60 -6.95
C GLY A 30 -28.02 -13.16 -6.71
N ASN A 31 -28.41 -12.55 -5.58
CA ASN A 31 -28.00 -11.18 -5.24
C ASN A 31 -26.66 -11.11 -4.48
N LYS A 32 -25.94 -12.22 -4.35
CA LYS A 32 -24.67 -12.32 -3.61
C LYS A 32 -23.52 -12.70 -4.52
N ILE A 33 -22.31 -12.52 -4.03
CA ILE A 33 -21.09 -13.02 -4.66
C ILE A 33 -20.64 -14.27 -3.92
N GLN A 34 -20.36 -15.34 -4.65
CA GLN A 34 -19.57 -16.45 -4.15
C GLN A 34 -18.10 -16.19 -4.46
N VAL A 35 -17.25 -16.19 -3.43
CA VAL A 35 -15.81 -15.99 -3.56
C VAL A 35 -15.09 -17.30 -3.28
N GLN A 36 -14.10 -17.59 -4.11
CA GLN A 36 -13.19 -18.72 -3.97
C GLN A 36 -11.81 -18.21 -3.53
N PHE A 37 -11.21 -18.92 -2.58
CA PHE A 37 -9.86 -18.65 -2.07
C PHE A 37 -8.84 -19.56 -2.74
N GLU A 38 -7.55 -19.24 -2.60
CA GLU A 38 -6.46 -20.07 -3.13
C GLU A 38 -6.38 -21.46 -2.48
N ASP A 39 -6.76 -21.58 -1.20
CA ASP A 39 -6.83 -22.85 -0.47
C ASP A 39 -8.02 -23.74 -0.90
N GLY A 40 -8.83 -23.27 -1.86
CA GLY A 40 -10.03 -23.95 -2.36
C GLY A 40 -11.28 -23.74 -1.52
N ALA A 41 -11.20 -23.02 -0.38
CA ALA A 41 -12.36 -22.64 0.39
C ALA A 41 -13.28 -21.71 -0.42
N ASN A 42 -14.56 -21.70 -0.05
CA ASN A 42 -15.57 -20.85 -0.68
C ASN A 42 -16.44 -20.16 0.37
N THR A 43 -16.77 -18.89 0.12
CA THR A 43 -17.70 -18.13 0.95
C THR A 43 -18.70 -17.38 0.08
N THR A 44 -19.84 -17.00 0.65
CA THR A 44 -20.87 -16.19 -0.04
C THR A 44 -21.11 -14.90 0.72
N VAL A 45 -20.98 -13.77 0.04
CA VAL A 45 -20.89 -12.43 0.63
C VAL A 45 -21.77 -11.44 -0.12
N ASP A 46 -22.12 -10.35 0.55
CA ASP A 46 -22.90 -9.27 -0.05
C ASP A 46 -22.00 -8.22 -0.74
N LEU A 47 -20.75 -8.05 -0.26
CA LEU A 47 -19.76 -7.10 -0.76
C LEU A 47 -18.34 -7.65 -0.63
N VAL A 48 -17.54 -7.43 -1.66
CA VAL A 48 -16.08 -7.67 -1.67
C VAL A 48 -15.35 -6.33 -1.73
N ILE A 49 -14.36 -6.14 -0.85
CA ILE A 49 -13.47 -4.97 -0.91
C ILE A 49 -12.05 -5.48 -1.23
N GLY A 50 -11.54 -5.11 -2.40
CA GLY A 50 -10.17 -5.40 -2.83
C GLY A 50 -9.21 -4.40 -2.22
N CYS A 51 -8.46 -4.84 -1.21
CA CYS A 51 -7.40 -4.11 -0.53
C CYS A 51 -6.07 -4.89 -0.59
N ASP A 52 -5.88 -5.69 -1.63
CA ASP A 52 -4.79 -6.64 -1.88
C ASP A 52 -3.53 -6.00 -2.52
N GLY A 53 -3.42 -4.68 -2.44
CA GLY A 53 -2.20 -3.96 -2.82
C GLY A 53 -2.03 -3.75 -4.33
N ILE A 54 -0.83 -3.34 -4.74
CA ILE A 54 -0.50 -3.04 -6.14
C ILE A 54 -0.58 -4.28 -7.06
N HIS A 55 -0.58 -5.51 -6.52
CA HIS A 55 -0.77 -6.77 -7.26
C HIS A 55 -2.17 -7.35 -7.08
N SER A 56 -3.15 -6.48 -6.98
CA SER A 56 -4.52 -6.90 -6.68
C SER A 56 -5.03 -7.93 -7.68
N ALA A 57 -5.16 -9.18 -7.22
CA ALA A 57 -5.77 -10.26 -7.99
C ALA A 57 -7.26 -9.97 -8.26
N ILE A 58 -7.89 -9.14 -7.42
CA ILE A 58 -9.25 -8.64 -7.65
C ILE A 58 -9.25 -7.63 -8.80
N ARG A 59 -8.31 -6.66 -8.82
CA ARG A 59 -8.19 -5.68 -9.91
C ARG A 59 -8.01 -6.38 -11.25
N ASP A 60 -7.16 -7.39 -11.31
CA ASP A 60 -6.84 -8.13 -12.54
C ASP A 60 -8.08 -8.83 -13.17
N LYS A 61 -9.17 -9.03 -12.42
CA LYS A 61 -10.44 -9.55 -12.98
C LYS A 61 -11.23 -8.50 -13.77
N PHE A 62 -10.99 -7.22 -13.53
CA PHE A 62 -11.81 -6.12 -14.04
C PHE A 62 -11.04 -5.12 -14.87
N VAL A 63 -9.73 -5.01 -14.65
CA VAL A 63 -8.84 -4.06 -15.33
C VAL A 63 -7.70 -4.84 -15.94
N ALA A 64 -7.52 -4.72 -17.25
CA ALA A 64 -6.39 -5.30 -17.97
C ALA A 64 -5.19 -4.33 -17.93
N ASP A 65 -4.52 -4.25 -16.79
CA ASP A 65 -3.32 -3.43 -16.60
C ASP A 65 -2.32 -4.10 -15.65
N GLU A 66 -1.07 -3.64 -15.70
CA GLU A 66 0.03 -4.16 -14.90
C GLU A 66 0.77 -3.02 -14.17
N PRO A 67 1.38 -3.29 -13.02
CA PRO A 67 2.26 -2.33 -12.36
C PRO A 67 3.37 -1.88 -13.30
N SER A 68 3.56 -0.57 -13.39
CA SER A 68 4.51 0.05 -14.29
C SER A 68 5.73 0.53 -13.51
N TYR A 69 6.92 0.24 -14.03
CA TYR A 69 8.15 0.72 -13.42
C TYR A 69 8.28 2.23 -13.59
N SER A 70 8.47 2.93 -12.48
CA SER A 70 8.53 4.39 -12.44
C SER A 70 9.84 5.00 -12.92
N GLY A 71 10.86 4.17 -13.20
CA GLY A 71 12.22 4.67 -13.46
C GLY A 71 13.00 5.00 -12.18
N GLN A 72 12.50 4.64 -10.99
CA GLN A 72 13.14 4.98 -9.72
C GLN A 72 13.27 3.79 -8.78
N VAL A 73 14.34 3.80 -7.99
CA VAL A 73 14.50 2.90 -6.84
C VAL A 73 14.76 3.71 -5.57
N ALA A 74 14.37 3.14 -4.43
CA ALA A 74 14.58 3.76 -3.13
C ALA A 74 15.39 2.85 -2.21
N PHE A 75 16.45 3.39 -1.61
CA PHE A 75 17.16 2.73 -0.52
C PHE A 75 16.59 3.22 0.81
N ARG A 76 16.29 2.28 1.69
CA ARG A 76 15.74 2.53 3.02
C ARG A 76 16.71 2.07 4.09
N GLY A 77 16.82 2.88 5.13
CA GLY A 77 17.62 2.58 6.30
C GLY A 77 17.17 3.35 7.52
N LEU A 78 17.73 2.95 8.66
CA LEU A 78 17.49 3.57 9.95
C LEU A 78 18.84 3.91 10.56
N VAL A 79 18.97 5.12 11.10
CA VAL A 79 20.18 5.58 11.80
C VAL A 79 19.80 6.06 13.21
N PRO A 80 20.47 5.59 14.27
CA PRO A 80 20.26 6.15 15.60
C PRO A 80 20.73 7.60 15.66
N ILE A 81 19.83 8.54 16.00
CA ILE A 81 20.15 9.98 16.00
C ILE A 81 21.32 10.29 16.95
N LYS A 82 21.40 9.57 18.08
CA LYS A 82 22.49 9.70 19.05
C LYS A 82 23.90 9.49 18.45
N GLU A 83 24.03 8.70 17.39
CA GLU A 83 25.33 8.39 16.76
C GLU A 83 25.79 9.49 15.80
N LEU A 84 24.88 10.38 15.41
CA LEU A 84 25.23 11.57 14.65
C LEU A 84 25.80 12.68 15.55
N GLU A 85 25.54 12.65 16.86
CA GLU A 85 26.04 13.63 17.83
C GLU A 85 25.81 15.09 17.35
N SER A 86 26.86 15.93 17.32
CA SER A 86 26.81 17.31 16.82
C SER A 86 26.76 17.42 15.28
N ARG A 87 26.87 16.30 14.55
CA ARG A 87 26.87 16.26 13.09
C ARG A 87 25.47 16.26 12.49
N TRP A 88 24.43 16.16 13.32
CA TRP A 88 23.03 16.29 12.92
C TRP A 88 22.51 17.69 13.27
N PRO A 89 22.37 18.60 12.28
CA PRO A 89 22.08 20.00 12.55
C PRO A 89 20.59 20.29 12.83
N LEU A 90 19.69 19.31 12.73
CA LEU A 90 18.24 19.52 12.74
C LEU A 90 17.58 18.85 13.94
N GLU A 91 17.02 19.62 14.87
CA GLU A 91 16.50 19.05 16.11
C GLU A 91 15.24 18.18 15.93
N SER A 92 14.37 18.46 14.95
CA SER A 92 13.09 17.73 14.80
C SER A 92 12.46 17.78 13.40
N TYR A 93 13.14 18.33 12.39
CA TYR A 93 12.56 18.51 11.06
C TYR A 93 12.88 17.34 10.13
N SER A 94 11.89 16.95 9.34
CA SER A 94 12.12 16.22 8.10
C SER A 94 12.93 17.10 7.16
N ALA A 95 13.91 16.52 6.48
CA ALA A 95 14.74 17.23 5.52
C ALA A 95 14.86 16.43 4.22
N SER A 96 14.90 17.15 3.11
CA SER A 96 15.09 16.57 1.78
C SER A 96 16.20 17.34 1.06
N TRP A 97 17.23 16.62 0.62
CA TRP A 97 18.26 17.15 -0.27
C TRP A 97 17.92 16.72 -1.69
N LEU A 98 17.88 17.71 -2.59
CA LEU A 98 17.52 17.50 -3.99
C LEU A 98 18.77 17.56 -4.85
N GLY A 99 18.94 16.56 -5.72
CA GLY A 99 19.97 16.52 -6.74
C GLY A 99 19.37 16.18 -8.09
N LYS A 100 20.18 16.28 -9.15
CA LYS A 100 19.75 15.82 -10.46
C LYS A 100 19.52 14.31 -10.42
N ASP A 101 18.33 13.88 -10.82
CA ASP A 101 17.90 12.47 -10.92
C ASP A 101 17.89 11.68 -9.59
N LYS A 102 18.03 12.36 -8.44
CA LYS A 102 18.09 11.74 -7.11
C LYS A 102 17.67 12.69 -6.00
N HIS A 103 17.15 12.17 -4.90
CA HIS A 103 16.93 12.96 -3.70
C HIS A 103 17.05 12.12 -2.43
N PHE A 104 17.41 12.76 -1.33
CA PHE A 104 17.69 12.11 -0.05
C PHE A 104 16.75 12.67 1.00
N LEU A 105 15.75 11.88 1.39
CA LEU A 105 14.74 12.24 2.38
C LEU A 105 15.10 11.60 3.71
N VAL A 106 15.01 12.39 4.78
CA VAL A 106 15.07 11.89 6.15
C VAL A 106 13.99 12.49 7.01
N PHE A 107 13.54 11.72 7.99
CA PHE A 107 12.62 12.21 9.01
C PHE A 107 12.79 11.45 10.32
N PRO A 108 12.72 12.14 11.47
CA PRO A 108 12.83 11.49 12.76
C PRO A 108 11.59 10.64 13.08
N THR A 109 11.83 9.51 13.73
CA THR A 109 10.84 8.54 14.18
C THR A 109 11.17 8.10 15.62
N SER A 110 10.29 7.32 16.24
CA SER A 110 10.50 6.77 17.59
C SER A 110 10.83 7.85 18.64
N GLN A 111 10.04 8.95 18.65
CA GLN A 111 10.25 10.11 19.53
C GLN A 111 11.66 10.73 19.35
N ASN A 112 12.05 10.98 18.10
CA ASN A 112 13.33 11.59 17.74
C ASN A 112 14.57 10.78 18.16
N LYS A 113 14.44 9.45 18.27
CA LYS A 113 15.56 8.54 18.58
C LYS A 113 16.17 7.91 17.34
N THR A 114 15.37 7.77 16.28
CA THR A 114 15.76 7.07 15.05
C THR A 114 15.47 7.96 13.86
N LEU A 115 16.46 8.17 13.01
CA LEU A 115 16.31 8.84 11.73
C LEU A 115 15.91 7.80 10.67
N ASN A 116 14.73 7.95 10.09
CA ASN A 116 14.33 7.18 8.92
C ASN A 116 14.97 7.82 7.69
N VAL A 117 15.60 7.00 6.85
CA VAL A 117 16.32 7.43 5.66
C VAL A 117 15.69 6.78 4.44
N VAL A 118 15.35 7.60 3.44
CA VAL A 118 14.86 7.18 2.13
C VAL A 118 15.65 7.90 1.05
N ALA A 119 16.52 7.16 0.36
CA ALA A 119 17.38 7.69 -0.69
C ALA A 119 16.88 7.23 -2.05
N PHE A 120 16.31 8.14 -2.82
CA PHE A 120 15.72 7.89 -4.12
C PHE A 120 16.72 8.17 -5.23
N ILE A 121 16.83 7.25 -6.19
CA ILE A 121 17.65 7.42 -7.39
C ILE A 121 16.85 6.99 -8.62
N SER A 122 17.05 7.70 -9.72
CA SER A 122 16.50 7.31 -11.01
C SER A 122 17.42 6.28 -11.67
N VAL A 123 16.84 5.18 -12.15
CA VAL A 123 17.54 4.04 -12.76
C VAL A 123 16.78 3.63 -14.00
N ASN A 124 17.47 3.39 -15.10
CA ASN A 124 16.82 2.89 -16.31
C ASN A 124 16.36 1.45 -16.08
N GLY A 125 15.16 1.11 -16.56
CA GLY A 125 14.59 -0.21 -16.34
C GLY A 125 15.39 -1.36 -16.98
N GLU A 126 16.26 -1.07 -17.95
CA GLU A 126 17.19 -2.04 -18.54
C GLU A 126 18.33 -2.41 -17.58
N ASP A 127 18.75 -1.47 -16.73
CA ASP A 127 19.84 -1.65 -15.76
C ASP A 127 19.40 -2.45 -14.52
N LEU A 128 18.10 -2.70 -14.35
CA LEU A 128 17.56 -3.45 -13.21
C LEU A 128 17.74 -4.97 -13.33
N GLY A 129 17.93 -5.52 -14.53
CA GLY A 129 18.01 -6.97 -14.72
C GLY A 129 16.84 -7.72 -14.09
N SER A 130 17.11 -8.76 -13.30
CA SER A 130 16.11 -9.59 -12.60
C SER A 130 15.45 -8.89 -11.39
N LEU A 131 15.91 -7.70 -10.99
CA LEU A 131 15.30 -6.95 -9.87
C LEU A 131 13.89 -6.47 -10.18
N LYS A 132 13.47 -6.45 -11.45
CA LYS A 132 12.09 -6.12 -11.85
C LYS A 132 11.05 -7.02 -11.18
N GLU A 133 11.39 -8.26 -10.85
CA GLU A 133 10.46 -9.23 -10.26
C GLU A 133 10.44 -9.21 -8.72
N SER A 134 11.40 -8.52 -8.08
CA SER A 134 11.55 -8.46 -6.62
C SER A 134 11.42 -7.04 -6.08
N TRP A 135 10.29 -6.78 -5.43
CA TRP A 135 9.86 -5.47 -4.87
C TRP A 135 10.86 -4.87 -3.89
N SER A 136 11.46 -5.73 -3.07
CA SER A 136 12.54 -5.36 -2.19
C SER A 136 13.65 -6.39 -2.28
N VAL A 137 14.88 -5.91 -2.35
CA VAL A 137 16.08 -6.72 -2.25
C VAL A 137 17.03 -6.12 -1.25
N THR A 138 18.00 -6.92 -0.82
CA THR A 138 19.15 -6.37 -0.11
C THR A 138 19.99 -5.55 -1.08
N GLY A 139 20.01 -4.23 -0.88
CA GLY A 139 20.89 -3.32 -1.60
C GLY A 139 22.30 -3.31 -1.03
N GLN A 140 23.19 -2.59 -1.70
CA GLN A 140 24.56 -2.39 -1.24
C GLN A 140 24.78 -0.93 -0.86
N LEU A 141 25.38 -0.70 0.32
CA LEU A 141 25.71 0.66 0.76
C LEU A 141 26.64 1.40 -0.22
N SER A 142 27.50 0.68 -0.94
CA SER A 142 28.38 1.25 -1.97
C SER A 142 27.62 1.96 -3.10
N GLU A 143 26.42 1.48 -3.45
CA GLU A 143 25.55 2.14 -4.44
C GLU A 143 25.07 3.49 -3.89
N VAL A 144 24.61 3.53 -2.64
CA VAL A 144 24.17 4.77 -1.98
C VAL A 144 25.33 5.76 -1.91
N ILE A 145 26.52 5.33 -1.46
CA ILE A 145 27.72 6.19 -1.42
C ILE A 145 28.02 6.77 -2.80
N LYS A 146 28.03 5.93 -3.84
CA LYS A 146 28.33 6.36 -5.22
C LYS A 146 27.32 7.40 -5.72
N HIS A 147 26.03 7.15 -5.52
CA HIS A 147 24.98 8.03 -6.04
C HIS A 147 24.91 9.36 -5.30
N PHE A 148 25.24 9.41 -4.01
CA PHE A 148 25.13 10.62 -3.19
C PHE A 148 26.48 11.26 -2.85
N ALA A 149 27.57 10.90 -3.53
CA ALA A 149 28.93 11.41 -3.23
C ALA A 149 29.10 12.93 -3.36
N ASP A 150 28.24 13.59 -4.12
CA ASP A 150 28.18 15.04 -4.37
C ASP A 150 27.28 15.80 -3.40
N PHE A 151 26.62 15.11 -2.45
CA PHE A 151 25.75 15.75 -1.45
C PHE A 151 26.56 16.24 -0.24
N ASP A 152 26.05 17.29 0.41
CA ASP A 152 26.71 17.96 1.52
C ASP A 152 26.99 17.05 2.73
N GLU A 153 27.87 17.55 3.61
CA GLU A 153 28.38 16.84 4.79
C GLU A 153 27.32 16.14 5.67
N PRO A 154 26.13 16.72 5.97
CA PRO A 154 25.11 16.03 6.75
C PRO A 154 24.65 14.70 6.14
N VAL A 155 24.53 14.65 4.80
CA VAL A 155 24.13 13.44 4.07
C VAL A 155 25.24 12.40 4.15
N GLN A 156 26.50 12.81 3.97
CA GLN A 156 27.64 11.90 4.12
C GLN A 156 27.73 11.30 5.53
N ASN A 157 27.47 12.11 6.57
CA ASN A 157 27.45 11.66 7.96
C ASN A 157 26.36 10.58 8.18
N ILE A 158 25.17 10.76 7.62
CA ILE A 158 24.10 9.76 7.69
C ILE A 158 24.48 8.48 6.95
N ILE A 159 24.99 8.60 5.72
CA ILE A 159 25.38 7.44 4.90
C ILE A 159 26.46 6.61 5.61
N SER A 160 27.38 7.25 6.35
CA SER A 160 28.42 6.55 7.10
C SER A 160 27.90 5.61 8.21
N LEU A 161 26.68 5.85 8.69
CA LEU A 161 26.02 5.07 9.75
C LEU A 161 24.96 4.10 9.22
N LEU A 162 24.67 4.11 7.93
CA LEU A 162 23.73 3.16 7.34
C LEU A 162 24.28 1.73 7.39
N SER A 163 23.37 0.76 7.51
CA SER A 163 23.69 -0.67 7.34
C SER A 163 24.43 -0.89 6.01
N ARG A 164 25.37 -1.83 5.99
CA ARG A 164 26.06 -2.27 4.76
C ARG A 164 25.09 -2.87 3.72
N ALA A 165 23.95 -3.36 4.21
CA ALA A 165 22.90 -4.04 3.48
C ALA A 165 21.56 -3.30 3.66
N PRO A 166 21.40 -2.07 3.12
CA PRO A 166 20.13 -1.34 3.19
C PRO A 166 19.06 -2.06 2.37
N SER A 167 17.79 -1.85 2.71
CA SER A 167 16.70 -2.37 1.88
C SER A 167 16.58 -1.53 0.62
N LYS A 168 16.54 -2.16 -0.56
CA LYS A 168 16.40 -1.50 -1.87
C LYS A 168 15.07 -1.87 -2.47
N TRP A 169 14.28 -0.86 -2.82
CA TRP A 169 12.92 -0.99 -3.30
C TRP A 169 12.82 -0.52 -4.76
N VAL A 170 12.23 -1.34 -5.62
CA VAL A 170 11.86 -0.92 -6.98
C VAL A 170 10.50 -0.23 -6.89
N LEU A 171 10.43 1.03 -7.30
CA LEU A 171 9.19 1.80 -7.21
C LEU A 171 8.36 1.60 -8.46
N ASN A 172 7.16 1.07 -8.28
CA ASN A 172 6.18 0.89 -9.34
C ASN A 172 4.90 1.62 -8.95
N ASP A 173 4.16 2.06 -9.94
CA ASP A 173 2.81 2.61 -9.80
C ASP A 173 1.85 1.90 -10.76
N ARG A 174 0.59 2.36 -10.79
CA ARG A 174 -0.37 1.91 -11.80
C ARG A 174 -1.02 3.12 -12.45
N ASN A 175 -1.42 2.93 -13.70
CA ASN A 175 -2.23 3.92 -14.39
C ASN A 175 -3.55 4.14 -13.63
N PRO A 176 -4.00 5.40 -13.49
CA PRO A 176 -5.30 5.70 -12.89
C PRO A 176 -6.42 5.02 -13.67
N ILE A 177 -7.41 4.52 -12.93
CA ILE A 177 -8.65 3.98 -13.48
C ILE A 177 -9.82 4.85 -13.03
N GLU A 178 -10.79 5.06 -13.93
CA GLU A 178 -11.95 5.93 -13.67
C GLU A 178 -12.98 5.29 -12.72
N ASN A 179 -13.11 3.95 -12.76
CA ASN A 179 -14.11 3.21 -11.98
C ASN A 179 -13.42 2.25 -11.00
N TRP A 180 -13.79 2.35 -9.72
CA TRP A 180 -13.31 1.42 -8.67
C TRP A 180 -14.41 0.48 -8.18
N VAL A 181 -15.62 0.61 -8.73
CA VAL A 181 -16.81 -0.14 -8.33
C VAL A 181 -17.25 -1.03 -9.48
N PHE A 182 -17.38 -2.32 -9.22
CA PHE A 182 -17.68 -3.35 -10.20
C PHE A 182 -18.89 -4.19 -9.76
N MET A 183 -19.41 -5.00 -10.69
CA MET A 183 -20.55 -5.90 -10.45
C MET A 183 -21.75 -5.23 -9.77
N ASN A 184 -22.19 -4.09 -10.30
CA ASN A 184 -23.33 -3.34 -9.77
C ASN A 184 -23.19 -2.98 -8.28
N GLY A 185 -21.97 -2.67 -7.82
CA GLY A 185 -21.70 -2.25 -6.44
C GLY A 185 -21.32 -3.39 -5.49
N LYS A 186 -21.17 -4.62 -5.98
CA LYS A 186 -20.83 -5.77 -5.14
C LYS A 186 -19.32 -5.98 -4.98
N ILE A 187 -18.48 -5.36 -5.81
CA ILE A 187 -17.02 -5.37 -5.66
C ILE A 187 -16.49 -3.94 -5.73
N VAL A 188 -15.60 -3.57 -4.80
CA VAL A 188 -14.96 -2.26 -4.76
C VAL A 188 -13.46 -2.41 -4.56
N LEU A 189 -12.64 -1.72 -5.35
CA LEU A 189 -11.19 -1.63 -5.16
C LEU A 189 -10.82 -0.45 -4.25
N MET A 190 -9.75 -0.62 -3.48
CA MET A 190 -9.30 0.34 -2.48
C MET A 190 -7.81 0.29 -2.20
N GLY A 191 -7.26 1.41 -1.71
CA GLY A 191 -5.84 1.53 -1.46
C GLY A 191 -5.04 1.33 -2.75
N ASP A 192 -3.89 0.66 -2.66
CA ASP A 192 -3.03 0.44 -3.82
C ASP A 192 -3.69 -0.42 -4.91
N ALA A 193 -4.69 -1.24 -4.57
CA ALA A 193 -5.47 -1.98 -5.55
C ALA A 193 -6.26 -1.05 -6.48
N ALA A 194 -6.71 0.10 -5.98
CA ALA A 194 -7.40 1.12 -6.77
C ALA A 194 -6.42 2.13 -7.39
N HIS A 195 -5.49 2.65 -6.58
CA HIS A 195 -4.76 3.88 -6.88
C HIS A 195 -3.29 3.84 -6.39
N ALA A 196 -2.57 2.74 -6.67
CA ALA A 196 -1.13 2.67 -6.41
C ALA A 196 -0.37 3.83 -7.05
N MET A 197 0.40 4.55 -6.23
CA MET A 197 1.12 5.77 -6.62
C MET A 197 2.50 5.84 -5.98
N LEU A 198 3.38 6.65 -6.57
CA LEU A 198 4.71 6.88 -6.01
C LEU A 198 4.65 7.62 -4.66
N PRO A 199 5.55 7.29 -3.72
CA PRO A 199 5.44 7.76 -2.33
C PRO A 199 5.88 9.21 -2.13
N HIS A 200 6.16 9.96 -3.19
CA HIS A 200 6.74 11.31 -3.11
C HIS A 200 5.87 12.33 -2.36
N GLN A 201 4.55 12.13 -2.36
CA GLN A 201 3.61 12.98 -1.61
C GLN A 201 3.24 12.41 -0.22
N GLY A 202 3.64 11.18 0.09
CA GLY A 202 3.25 10.50 1.34
C GLY A 202 1.74 10.25 1.48
N GLU A 203 0.96 10.40 0.41
CA GLU A 203 -0.51 10.37 0.45
C GLU A 203 -1.11 8.97 0.32
N THR A 204 -0.32 7.94 -0.05
CA THR A 204 -0.80 6.59 -0.33
C THR A 204 -1.68 6.02 0.80
N PHE A 205 -1.31 6.29 2.06
CA PHE A 205 -2.12 5.90 3.23
C PHE A 205 -3.36 6.79 3.44
N CYS A 206 -3.27 8.09 3.16
CA CYS A 206 -4.38 9.02 3.33
C CYS A 206 -5.53 8.70 2.37
N GLN A 207 -5.22 8.40 1.11
CA GLN A 207 -6.20 8.05 0.07
C GLN A 207 -6.86 6.68 0.33
N SER A 208 -6.19 5.79 1.08
CA SER A 208 -6.73 4.47 1.44
C SER A 208 -7.79 4.48 2.57
N ASN A 209 -8.02 5.62 3.24
CA ASN A 209 -8.91 5.70 4.39
C ASN A 209 -10.41 5.71 4.00
N LEU A 210 -11.03 4.54 4.14
CA LEU A 210 -12.44 4.16 3.91
C LEU A 210 -13.53 5.07 4.51
N ARG A 211 -13.22 5.91 5.49
CA ARG A 211 -14.26 6.41 6.40
C ARG A 211 -15.26 7.38 5.75
N ILE A 212 -14.90 8.04 4.65
CA ILE A 212 -15.73 9.08 4.04
C ILE A 212 -16.60 8.54 2.89
N LEU A 213 -16.14 7.53 2.15
CA LEU A 213 -16.86 7.00 0.98
C LEU A 213 -17.94 5.97 1.32
N ILE A 214 -17.69 5.10 2.31
CA ILE A 214 -18.75 4.19 2.78
C ILE A 214 -19.89 4.97 3.42
N ASP A 215 -19.62 6.04 4.17
CA ASP A 215 -20.69 6.76 4.85
C ASP A 215 -21.64 7.45 3.86
N HIS A 216 -21.18 7.90 2.69
CA HIS A 216 -22.08 8.60 1.77
C HIS A 216 -22.92 7.68 0.87
N GLN A 217 -22.47 6.46 0.56
CA GLN A 217 -23.27 5.48 -0.20
C GLN A 217 -23.98 4.42 0.67
N VAL A 218 -23.53 4.20 1.91
CA VAL A 218 -24.11 3.19 2.82
C VAL A 218 -24.99 3.82 3.92
N SER A 219 -24.93 5.14 4.19
CA SER A 219 -25.71 5.78 5.27
C SER A 219 -27.22 5.83 5.09
N ALA A 220 -27.79 5.29 4.02
CA ALA A 220 -29.24 5.18 3.97
C ALA A 220 -29.80 4.25 5.07
N GLN A 221 -29.08 3.22 5.56
CA GLN A 221 -29.68 2.22 6.49
C GLN A 221 -28.73 1.38 7.43
N VAL A 222 -27.65 1.89 8.03
CA VAL A 222 -26.69 0.98 8.77
C VAL A 222 -26.27 1.43 10.18
N ARG A 223 -26.45 0.51 11.16
CA ARG A 223 -25.89 0.47 12.53
C ARG A 223 -24.42 -0.02 12.54
N PRO A 224 -23.62 0.22 13.61
CA PRO A 224 -22.16 0.07 13.58
C PRO A 224 -21.67 -1.33 13.17
N LEU A 225 -20.77 -1.37 12.19
CA LEU A 225 -20.10 -2.57 11.67
C LEU A 225 -18.98 -3.02 12.62
N LYS A 226 -18.87 -4.33 12.87
CA LYS A 226 -17.66 -4.95 13.43
C LYS A 226 -16.67 -5.19 12.29
N MET A 227 -15.64 -4.35 12.20
CA MET A 227 -14.47 -4.60 11.34
C MET A 227 -13.48 -5.50 12.09
N ALA A 228 -12.98 -6.54 11.42
CA ALA A 228 -11.76 -7.24 11.81
C ALA A 228 -10.70 -6.90 10.77
N ILE A 229 -9.69 -6.13 11.18
CA ILE A 229 -8.54 -5.75 10.35
C ILE A 229 -7.40 -6.69 10.74
N SER A 230 -6.90 -7.49 9.79
CA SER A 230 -5.67 -8.25 9.96
C SER A 230 -4.55 -7.49 9.26
N TRP A 231 -3.52 -7.11 10.01
CA TRP A 231 -2.33 -6.43 9.50
C TRP A 231 -1.21 -7.46 9.32
N VAL A 232 -0.57 -7.47 8.16
CA VAL A 232 0.81 -7.96 8.04
C VAL A 232 1.68 -6.72 7.90
N VAL A 233 2.51 -6.49 8.92
CA VAL A 233 3.54 -5.44 8.98
C VAL A 233 4.80 -5.92 8.27
#